data_AF-A0A811VCT6-F1
#
_entry.id   AF-A0A811VCT6-F1
#
_cell.length_a   1.000
_cell.length_b   1.000
_cell.length_c   1.000
_cell.angle_alpha   90.00
_cell.angle_beta   90.00
_cell.angle_gamma   90.00
#
_symmetry.space_group_name_H-M   'P 1'
#
loop_
_entity.id
_entity.type
_entity.pdbx_description
1 polymer ?
#
loop_
_entity_poly.entity_id
_entity_poly.type
_entity_poly.pdbx_seq_one_letter_code
_entity_poly.pdbx_strand_id
1 'polypeptide(L)'
;MTIEEDVVQLLLEHNVLELFAHSINITDDKRLVEILVGILGNMCNFKSARDSLIENTTLVQTLLDLTNCSDSLTLLQLTRLFSVVLIHADREIALRWYRHICLYPDFAKI
;
A
#
# COMPACT_ATOMS: atom_id res chain seq x y z
N MET A 1 -11.22 -10.82 -8.05
CA MET A 1 -10.18 -11.45 -8.88
C MET A 1 -9.15 -12.05 -7.95
N THR A 2 -8.78 -13.31 -8.18
CA THR A 2 -7.71 -13.99 -7.46
C THR A 2 -6.42 -13.80 -8.26
N ILE A 3 -5.39 -13.24 -7.65
CA ILE A 3 -4.05 -13.15 -8.24
C ILE A 3 -3.26 -14.39 -7.78
N GLU A 4 -2.48 -14.97 -8.68
CA GLU A 4 -1.63 -16.14 -8.39
C GLU A 4 -0.29 -15.67 -7.79
N GLU A 5 0.32 -16.50 -6.94
CA GLU A 5 1.51 -16.13 -6.16
C GLU A 5 2.74 -15.86 -7.04
N ASP A 6 2.90 -16.64 -8.10
CA ASP A 6 3.92 -16.52 -9.13
C ASP A 6 3.82 -15.20 -9.90
N VAL A 7 2.60 -14.73 -10.19
CA VAL A 7 2.40 -13.38 -10.76
C VAL A 7 2.88 -12.31 -9.80
N VAL A 8 2.57 -12.44 -8.50
CA VAL A 8 3.03 -11.47 -7.49
C VAL A 8 4.55 -11.45 -7.41
N GLN A 9 5.19 -12.62 -7.42
CA GLN A 9 6.65 -12.71 -7.40
C GLN A 9 7.27 -12.05 -8.64
N LEU A 10 6.76 -12.35 -9.84
CA LEU A 10 7.23 -11.73 -11.08
C LEU A 10 7.12 -10.20 -11.05
N LEU A 11 6.02 -9.67 -10.53
CA LEU A 11 5.83 -8.22 -10.39
C LEU A 11 6.84 -7.60 -9.42
N LEU A 12 7.10 -8.25 -8.28
CA LEU A 12 8.10 -7.79 -7.30
C LEU A 12 9.51 -7.79 -7.90
N GLU A 13 9.87 -8.81 -8.69
CA GLU A 13 11.16 -8.89 -9.40
C GLU A 13 11.38 -7.74 -10.40
N HIS A 14 10.30 -7.09 -10.85
CA HIS A 14 10.33 -5.99 -11.82
C HIS A 14 10.04 -4.61 -11.19
N ASN A 15 10.31 -4.43 -9.89
CA ASN A 15 10.19 -3.15 -9.17
C ASN A 15 8.79 -2.52 -9.25
N VAL A 16 7.73 -3.33 -9.30
CA VAL A 16 6.34 -2.85 -9.42
C VAL A 16 5.95 -1.87 -8.32
N LEU A 17 6.51 -1.99 -7.11
CA LEU A 17 6.19 -1.13 -5.97
C LEU A 17 6.65 0.31 -6.21
N GLU A 18 7.85 0.50 -6.76
CA GLU A 18 8.36 1.83 -7.13
C GLU A 18 7.56 2.42 -8.29
N LEU A 19 7.22 1.59 -9.28
CA LEU A 19 6.37 2.00 -10.40
C LEU A 19 5.00 2.47 -9.91
N PHE A 20 4.38 1.76 -8.97
CA PHE A 20 3.10 2.14 -8.38
C PHE A 20 3.22 3.45 -7.59
N ALA A 21 4.23 3.58 -6.74
CA ALA A 21 4.47 4.82 -5.99
C ALA A 21 4.61 6.02 -6.95
N HIS A 22 5.44 5.87 -8.00
CA HIS A 22 5.62 6.92 -8.99
C HIS A 22 4.31 7.24 -9.72
N SER A 23 3.60 6.21 -10.21
CA SER A 23 2.36 6.38 -10.98
C SER A 23 1.27 7.07 -10.16
N ILE A 24 1.11 6.70 -8.89
CA ILE A 24 0.14 7.32 -7.98
C ILE A 24 0.48 8.79 -7.76
N ASN A 25 1.76 9.13 -7.58
CA ASN A 25 2.19 10.49 -7.27
C ASN A 25 2.12 11.46 -8.45
N ILE A 26 2.15 10.98 -9.70
CA ILE A 26 2.16 11.84 -10.89
C ILE A 26 0.80 11.97 -11.59
N THR A 27 -0.15 11.09 -11.28
CA THR A 27 -1.43 11.03 -11.99
C THR A 27 -2.53 11.80 -11.25
N ASP A 28 -3.39 12.48 -12.00
CA ASP A 28 -4.65 13.05 -11.48
C ASP A 28 -5.84 12.10 -11.68
N ASP A 29 -5.63 10.96 -12.36
CA ASP A 29 -6.68 9.98 -12.61
C ASP A 29 -6.97 9.15 -11.36
N LYS A 30 -8.03 9.54 -10.64
CA LYS A 30 -8.52 8.86 -9.43
C LYS A 30 -8.85 7.38 -9.67
N ARG A 31 -9.37 7.03 -10.85
CA ARG A 31 -9.72 5.64 -11.17
C ARG A 31 -8.45 4.81 -11.34
N LEU A 32 -7.40 5.37 -11.94
CA LEU A 32 -6.10 4.71 -12.00
C LEU A 32 -5.53 4.48 -10.60
N VAL A 33 -5.53 5.50 -9.73
CA VAL A 33 -5.04 5.37 -8.35
C VAL A 33 -5.79 4.26 -7.60
N GLU A 34 -7.12 4.26 -7.66
CA GLU A 34 -7.95 3.22 -7.05
C GLU A 34 -7.57 1.81 -7.55
N ILE A 35 -7.39 1.64 -8.86
CA ILE A 35 -7.01 0.35 -9.46
C ILE A 35 -5.63 -0.09 -8.94
N LEU A 36 -4.65 0.81 -8.91
CA LEU A 36 -3.29 0.51 -8.44
C LEU A 36 -3.28 0.08 -6.97
N VAL A 37 -3.97 0.82 -6.10
CA VAL A 37 -4.13 0.46 -4.67
C VAL A 37 -4.88 -0.86 -4.54
N GLY A 38 -5.89 -1.11 -5.38
CA GLY A 38 -6.63 -2.37 -5.42
C GLY A 38 -5.77 -3.57 -5.80
N ILE A 39 -4.89 -3.42 -6.81
CA ILE A 39 -3.92 -4.44 -7.21
C ILE A 39 -2.95 -4.71 -6.06
N LEU A 40 -2.40 -3.65 -5.45
CA LEU A 40 -1.50 -3.78 -4.30
C LEU A 40 -2.16 -4.53 -3.13
N GLY A 41 -3.42 -4.20 -2.82
CA GLY A 41 -4.21 -4.91 -1.82
C GLY A 41 -4.38 -6.41 -2.13
N ASN A 42 -4.47 -6.79 -3.40
CA ASN A 42 -4.53 -8.21 -3.80
C ASN A 42 -3.17 -8.90 -3.65
N MET A 43 -2.08 -8.21 -4.03
CA MET A 43 -0.72 -8.73 -3.86
C MET A 43 -0.40 -9.00 -2.39
N CYS A 44 -0.79 -8.11 -1.49
CA CYS A 44 -0.52 -8.22 -0.05
C CYS A 44 -1.24 -9.40 0.66
N ASN A 45 -2.08 -10.18 -0.03
CA ASN A 45 -2.51 -11.48 0.49
C ASN A 45 -1.32 -12.45 0.63
N PHE A 46 -0.26 -12.26 -0.15
CA PHE A 46 0.97 -13.04 -0.07
C PHE A 46 2.02 -12.36 0.82
N LYS A 47 2.77 -13.16 1.58
CA LYS A 47 3.74 -12.65 2.57
C LYS A 47 4.86 -11.85 1.91
N SER A 48 5.38 -12.33 0.78
CA SER A 48 6.45 -11.66 0.01
C SER A 48 6.11 -10.21 -0.34
N ALA A 49 4.88 -9.95 -0.76
CA ALA A 49 4.41 -8.61 -1.07
C ALA A 49 4.24 -7.73 0.18
N ARG A 50 3.76 -8.28 1.30
CA ARG A 50 3.67 -7.53 2.57
C ARG A 50 5.03 -7.13 3.10
N ASP A 51 5.97 -8.07 3.10
CA ASP A 51 7.35 -7.83 3.52
C ASP A 51 8.01 -6.76 2.62
N SER A 52 7.86 -6.89 1.29
CA SER A 52 8.42 -5.93 0.34
C SER A 52 7.79 -4.54 0.48
N LEU A 53 6.48 -4.46 0.76
CA LEU A 53 5.78 -3.19 0.96
C LEU A 53 6.30 -2.44 2.19
N ILE A 54 6.48 -3.10 3.33
CA ILE A 54 6.91 -2.43 4.56
C ILE A 54 8.38 -1.96 4.50
N GLU A 55 9.19 -2.52 3.61
CA GLU A 55 10.54 -2.01 3.31
C GLU A 55 10.51 -0.81 2.35
N ASN A 56 9.48 -0.67 1.51
CA ASN A 56 9.39 0.39 0.52
C ASN A 56 8.82 1.67 1.14
N THR A 57 9.69 2.46 1.78
CA THR A 57 9.30 3.70 2.49
C THR A 57 8.60 4.72 1.60
N THR A 58 9.00 4.83 0.32
CA THR A 58 8.37 5.73 -0.67
C THR A 58 6.92 5.35 -0.92
N LEU A 59 6.64 4.07 -1.16
CA LEU A 59 5.27 3.60 -1.38
C LEU A 59 4.44 3.70 -0.09
N VAL A 60 5.03 3.37 1.07
CA VAL A 60 4.35 3.55 2.37
C VAL A 60 3.93 5.00 2.57
N GLN A 61 4.84 5.96 2.33
CA GLN A 61 4.55 7.39 2.43
C GLN A 61 3.42 7.78 1.47
N THR A 62 3.51 7.35 0.21
CA THR A 62 2.49 7.59 -0.82
C THR A 62 1.10 7.08 -0.38
N LEU A 63 1.05 5.89 0.23
CA LEU A 63 -0.20 5.32 0.74
C LEU A 63 -0.76 6.08 1.96
N LEU A 64 0.11 6.61 2.83
CA LEU A 64 -0.30 7.48 3.93
C LEU A 64 -0.80 8.83 3.41
N ASP A 65 -0.18 9.40 2.37
CA ASP A 65 -0.67 10.62 1.72
C ASP A 65 -2.10 10.44 1.16
N LEU A 66 -2.40 9.25 0.62
CA LEU A 66 -3.74 8.91 0.14
C LEU A 66 -4.82 8.86 1.24
N THR A 67 -4.48 8.78 2.53
CA THR A 67 -5.52 8.83 3.59
C THR A 67 -6.24 10.18 3.64
N ASN A 68 -5.62 11.22 3.09
CA ASN A 68 -6.17 12.57 3.03
C ASN A 68 -6.91 12.87 1.72
N CYS A 69 -7.05 11.89 0.82
CA CYS A 69 -7.76 12.11 -0.45
C CYS A 69 -9.28 12.19 -0.26
N SER A 70 -9.97 12.84 -1.21
CA SER A 70 -11.44 12.98 -1.18
C SER A 70 -12.19 11.87 -1.95
N ASP A 71 -11.46 10.94 -2.57
CA ASP A 71 -12.03 9.89 -3.41
C ASP A 71 -12.40 8.66 -2.57
N SER A 72 -13.69 8.39 -2.43
CA SER A 72 -14.20 7.33 -1.56
C SER A 72 -13.80 5.92 -2.01
N LEU A 73 -13.67 5.68 -3.33
CA LEU A 73 -13.26 4.38 -3.86
C LEU A 73 -11.79 4.10 -3.57
N THR A 74 -10.93 5.11 -3.71
CA THR A 74 -9.52 5.03 -3.33
C THR A 74 -9.38 4.76 -1.84
N LEU A 75 -10.10 5.50 -0.98
CA LEU A 75 -10.08 5.26 0.48
C LEU A 75 -10.57 3.86 0.86
N LEU A 76 -11.57 3.32 0.14
CA LEU A 76 -12.04 1.95 0.35
C LEU A 76 -10.94 0.92 0.02
N GLN A 77 -10.27 1.07 -1.12
CA GLN A 77 -9.15 0.17 -1.47
C GLN A 77 -7.98 0.31 -0.50
N LEU A 78 -7.67 1.53 -0.08
CA LEU A 78 -6.61 1.81 0.88
C LEU A 78 -6.90 1.17 2.25
N THR A 79 -8.15 1.29 2.72
CA THR A 79 -8.60 0.66 3.97
C THR A 79 -8.52 -0.87 3.87
N ARG A 80 -8.90 -1.45 2.73
CA ARG A 80 -8.78 -2.89 2.49
C ARG A 80 -7.30 -3.34 2.50
N LEU A 81 -6.42 -2.59 1.86
CA LEU A 81 -4.98 -2.84 1.88
C LEU A 81 -4.44 -2.79 3.32
N PHE A 82 -4.73 -1.72 4.08
CA PHE A 82 -4.30 -1.61 5.47
C PHE A 82 -4.83 -2.74 6.35
N SER A 83 -6.08 -3.16 6.14
CA SER A 83 -6.66 -4.30 6.84
C SER A 83 -5.87 -5.58 6.57
N VAL A 84 -5.53 -5.86 5.31
CA VAL A 84 -4.77 -7.06 4.93
C VAL A 84 -3.38 -7.05 5.55
N VAL A 85 -2.64 -5.93 5.49
CA VAL A 85 -1.27 -5.88 6.03
C VAL A 85 -1.24 -5.92 7.55
N LEU A 86 -2.21 -5.31 8.23
CA LEU A 86 -2.25 -5.28 9.70
C LEU A 86 -2.80 -6.57 10.31
N ILE A 87 -3.79 -7.23 9.70
CA ILE A 87 -4.33 -8.52 10.19
C ILE A 87 -3.25 -9.62 10.16
N HIS A 88 -2.36 -9.58 9.17
CA HIS A 88 -1.27 -10.54 9.03
C HIS A 88 0.04 -10.08 9.69
N ALA A 89 0.04 -8.93 10.36
CA ALA A 89 1.23 -8.41 11.03
C ALA A 89 1.43 -9.11 12.38
N ASP A 90 2.64 -9.62 12.60
CA ASP A 90 3.09 -9.91 13.95
C ASP A 90 3.43 -8.60 14.70
N ARG A 91 3.87 -8.75 15.95
CA ARG A 91 4.22 -7.60 16.80
C ARG A 91 5.32 -6.72 16.19
N GLU A 92 6.31 -7.30 15.53
CA GLU A 92 7.41 -6.54 14.95
C GLU A 92 6.94 -5.73 13.74
N ILE A 93 6.22 -6.37 12.82
CA ILE A 93 5.67 -5.72 11.63
C ILE A 93 4.66 -4.63 12.03
N ALA A 94 3.81 -4.89 13.03
CA ALA A 94 2.87 -3.89 13.54
C ALA A 94 3.60 -2.66 14.12
N LEU A 95 4.70 -2.86 14.85
CA LEU A 95 5.53 -1.76 15.36
C LEU A 95 6.19 -0.96 14.24
N ARG A 96 6.56 -1.60 13.14
CA ARG A 96 7.11 -0.90 11.96
C ARG A 96 6.05 -0.02 11.29
N TRP A 97 4.86 -0.55 11.06
CA TRP A 97 3.73 0.25 10.57
C TRP A 97 3.42 1.42 11.49
N TYR A 98 3.39 1.18 12.80
CA TYR A 98 3.21 2.24 13.80
C TYR A 98 4.27 3.34 13.67
N ARG A 99 5.55 2.98 13.49
CA ARG A 99 6.61 3.98 13.28
C ARG A 99 6.38 4.80 12.01
N HIS A 100 6.01 4.17 10.90
CA HIS A 100 5.69 4.91 9.67
C HIS A 100 4.55 5.90 9.88
N ILE A 101 3.49 5.47 10.55
CA ILE A 101 2.33 6.30 10.86
C ILE A 101 2.69 7.45 11.80
N CYS A 102 3.50 7.21 12.84
CA CYS A 102 3.93 8.27 13.76
C CYS A 102 4.88 9.30 13.13
N LEU A 103 5.66 8.88 12.14
CA LEU A 103 6.52 9.78 11.37
C LEU A 103 5.74 10.60 10.34
N TYR A 104 4.49 10.23 10.07
CA TYR A 104 3.64 10.93 9.12
C TYR A 104 3.01 12.18 9.77
N PRO A 105 3.36 13.41 9.31
CA PRO A 105 3.07 14.66 10.02
C PRO A 105 1.57 14.97 10.24
N ASP A 106 0.69 14.45 9.38
CA ASP A 106 -0.72 14.81 9.37
C ASP A 106 -1.64 13.74 10.01
N PHE A 107 -1.11 12.60 10.42
CA PHE A 107 -1.89 11.56 11.11
C PHE A 107 -2.02 11.83 12.61
N ALA A 108 -1.03 12.52 13.21
CA ALA A 108 -0.97 12.79 14.64
C ALA A 108 -1.65 14.11 15.08
N LYS A 109 -2.37 14.80 14.19
CA LYS A 109 -3.05 16.08 14.47
C LYS A 109 -4.54 15.93 14.81
N ILE A 110 -4.92 14.82 15.44
CA ILE A 110 -6.27 14.63 16.04
C ILE A 110 -6.22 14.97 17.52
#